data_AF-A0A101S9A9-F1
#
_entry.id   AF-A0A101S9A9-F1
#
_cell.length_a   1.000
_cell.length_b   1.000
_cell.length_c   1.000
_cell.angle_alpha   90.00
_cell.angle_beta   90.00
_cell.angle_gamma   90.00
#
_symmetry.space_group_name_H-M   'P 1'
#
loop_
_entity.id
_entity.type
_entity.pdbx_description
1 polymer ?
#
loop_
_entity_poly.entity_id
_entity_poly.type
_entity_poly.pdbx_seq_one_letter_code
_entity_poly.pdbx_strand_id
1 'polypeptide(L)'
;MSSSLRRGVLAAAAIAFSVTALSACAAGTNAQTLEVKPDNAETSVGGISLQNVVVVTQPATEASGETKGPAVVSATVFNTTGTAQTLDAVRVEGGGSAEITPAKGKGKGKVTVPAHGSVILGGKGNASAAVAEIGESVKDGNAQKVTFTFSTTGDVSLRAFVVPADSYFTKWGPSAVPSAPEKPAEPSATPTGSATPTGAATPTDAASASATATGSAASH
;
A
#
# COMPACT_ATOMS: atom_id res chain seq x y z
N MET A 1 -28.97 69.24 1.18
CA MET A 1 -28.22 67.97 1.36
C MET A 1 -27.86 67.42 -0.01
N SER A 2 -26.61 66.98 -0.23
CA SER A 2 -26.16 66.61 -1.58
C SER A 2 -26.87 65.37 -2.15
N SER A 3 -27.24 65.43 -3.43
CA SER A 3 -27.82 64.30 -4.18
C SER A 3 -26.80 63.18 -4.44
N SER A 4 -25.49 63.48 -4.41
CA SER A 4 -24.42 62.50 -4.60
C SER A 4 -24.42 61.41 -3.52
N LEU A 5 -24.57 61.77 -2.24
CA LEU A 5 -24.60 60.79 -1.14
C LEU A 5 -25.79 59.82 -1.28
N ARG A 6 -26.97 60.33 -1.65
CA ARG A 6 -28.17 59.48 -1.82
C ARG A 6 -28.02 58.49 -2.97
N ARG A 7 -27.35 58.88 -4.06
CA ARG A 7 -27.04 57.98 -5.19
C ARG A 7 -25.95 56.97 -4.84
N GLY A 8 -24.91 57.36 -4.10
CA GLY A 8 -23.86 56.46 -3.64
C GLY A 8 -24.37 55.34 -2.73
N VAL A 9 -25.24 55.67 -1.76
CA VAL A 9 -25.86 54.67 -0.87
C VAL A 9 -26.71 53.65 -1.63
N LEU A 10 -27.50 54.09 -2.62
CA LEU A 10 -28.32 53.19 -3.44
C LEU A 10 -27.45 52.23 -4.29
N ALA A 11 -26.36 52.72 -4.88
CA ALA A 11 -25.43 51.88 -5.63
C ALA A 11 -24.73 50.85 -4.73
N ALA A 12 -24.27 51.26 -3.55
CA ALA A 12 -23.64 50.37 -2.57
C ALA A 12 -24.61 49.27 -2.08
N ALA A 13 -25.87 49.62 -1.80
CA ALA A 13 -26.90 48.68 -1.37
C ALA A 13 -27.21 47.62 -2.45
N ALA A 14 -27.29 48.03 -3.72
CA ALA A 14 -27.53 47.11 -4.84
C ALA A 14 -26.37 46.10 -5.04
N ILE A 15 -25.12 46.54 -4.87
CA ILE A 15 -23.94 45.66 -4.95
C ILE A 15 -23.93 44.69 -3.76
N ALA A 16 -24.15 45.18 -2.54
CA ALA A 16 -24.15 44.34 -1.33
C ALA A 16 -25.23 43.24 -1.38
N PHE A 17 -26.46 43.59 -1.78
CA PHE A 17 -27.57 42.64 -1.88
C PHE A 17 -27.31 41.57 -2.97
N SER A 18 -26.74 41.97 -4.10
CA SER A 18 -26.35 41.06 -5.19
C SER A 18 -25.35 39.99 -4.71
N VAL A 19 -24.35 40.37 -3.93
CA VAL A 19 -23.35 39.42 -3.39
C VAL A 19 -24.00 38.42 -2.43
N THR A 20 -24.85 38.88 -1.50
CA THR A 20 -25.54 37.99 -0.56
C THR A 20 -26.47 36.99 -1.24
N ALA A 21 -27.20 37.41 -2.28
CA ALA A 21 -28.09 36.53 -3.03
C ALA A 21 -27.32 35.45 -3.80
N LEU A 22 -26.17 35.81 -4.39
CA LEU A 22 -25.35 34.87 -5.17
C LEU A 22 -24.64 33.84 -4.28
N SER A 23 -24.15 34.26 -3.10
CA SER A 23 -23.52 33.35 -2.14
C SER A 23 -24.49 32.36 -1.47
N ALA A 24 -25.79 32.69 -1.39
CA ALA A 24 -26.78 31.80 -0.78
C ALA A 24 -26.93 30.46 -1.53
N CYS A 25 -26.82 30.45 -2.85
CA CYS A 25 -26.83 29.21 -3.64
C CYS A 25 -25.57 28.35 -3.42
N ALA A 26 -24.42 28.98 -3.16
CA ALA A 26 -23.15 28.28 -2.93
C ALA A 26 -23.07 27.56 -1.57
N ALA A 27 -23.97 27.89 -0.63
CA ALA A 27 -24.04 27.31 0.72
C ALA A 27 -25.25 26.39 0.94
N GLY A 28 -25.98 26.02 -0.12
CA GLY A 28 -27.16 25.15 -0.04
C GLY A 28 -26.83 23.65 0.08
N THR A 29 -27.86 22.80 0.07
CA THR A 29 -27.75 21.34 0.19
C THR A 29 -26.91 20.66 -0.90
N ASN A 30 -26.62 21.36 -2.00
CA ASN A 30 -25.75 20.91 -3.10
C ASN A 30 -24.53 21.84 -3.26
N ALA A 31 -24.01 22.38 -2.15
CA ALA A 31 -22.79 23.18 -2.16
C ALA A 31 -21.61 22.37 -2.71
N GLN A 32 -20.83 22.96 -3.62
CA GLN A 32 -19.66 22.32 -4.26
C GLN A 32 -18.61 21.87 -3.22
N THR A 33 -18.59 22.48 -2.03
CA THR A 33 -17.74 22.08 -0.89
C THR A 33 -18.13 20.73 -0.27
N LEU A 34 -19.35 20.24 -0.49
CA LEU A 34 -19.79 18.90 -0.06
C LEU A 34 -19.38 17.80 -1.05
N GLU A 35 -18.98 18.17 -2.27
CA GLU A 35 -18.48 17.23 -3.29
C GLU A 35 -16.96 17.02 -3.18
N VAL A 36 -16.26 17.88 -2.41
CA VAL A 36 -14.86 17.71 -2.04
C VAL A 36 -14.73 16.52 -1.09
N LYS A 37 -14.09 15.45 -1.55
CA LYS A 37 -13.83 14.22 -0.78
C LYS A 37 -12.40 14.23 -0.25
N PRO A 38 -12.11 13.51 0.86
CA PRO A 38 -10.73 13.26 1.27
C PRO A 38 -9.94 12.53 0.18
N ASP A 39 -8.64 12.81 0.08
CA ASP A 39 -7.74 12.19 -0.92
C ASP A 39 -7.62 10.67 -0.72
N ASN A 40 -7.67 10.21 0.53
CA ASN A 40 -7.60 8.80 0.92
C ASN A 40 -9.00 8.25 1.21
N ALA A 41 -9.17 6.94 0.97
CA ALA A 41 -10.49 6.33 0.89
C ALA A 41 -11.30 6.43 2.19
N GLU A 42 -12.58 6.76 2.03
CA GLU A 42 -13.60 6.79 3.08
C GLU A 42 -14.84 5.96 2.68
N THR A 43 -15.52 5.37 3.67
CA THR A 43 -16.88 4.85 3.54
C THR A 43 -17.60 4.86 4.89
N SER A 44 -18.93 4.74 4.89
CA SER A 44 -19.73 4.60 6.11
C SER A 44 -20.85 3.59 5.91
N VAL A 45 -21.02 2.68 6.87
CA VAL A 45 -22.04 1.62 6.87
C VAL A 45 -22.64 1.51 8.28
N GLY A 46 -23.95 1.74 8.38
CA GLY A 46 -24.63 1.83 9.67
C GLY A 46 -24.02 2.96 10.53
N GLY A 47 -23.51 2.60 11.71
CA GLY A 47 -22.79 3.52 12.59
C GLY A 47 -21.27 3.41 12.55
N ILE A 48 -20.67 2.69 11.60
CA ILE A 48 -19.20 2.64 11.43
C ILE A 48 -18.80 3.47 10.21
N SER A 49 -17.89 4.43 10.43
CA SER A 49 -17.19 5.15 9.38
C SER A 49 -15.72 4.74 9.36
N LEU A 50 -15.19 4.52 8.16
CA LEU A 50 -13.77 4.30 7.89
C LEU A 50 -13.26 5.53 7.15
N GLN A 51 -12.20 6.16 7.65
CA GLN A 51 -11.58 7.33 7.03
C GLN A 51 -10.08 7.14 6.84
N ASN A 52 -9.53 7.83 5.84
CA ASN A 52 -8.09 7.87 5.56
C ASN A 52 -7.50 6.45 5.38
N VAL A 53 -8.21 5.57 4.68
CA VAL A 53 -7.79 4.17 4.50
C VAL A 53 -6.76 4.06 3.36
N VAL A 54 -5.58 3.54 3.69
CA VAL A 54 -4.50 3.24 2.75
C VAL A 54 -3.84 1.89 3.08
N VAL A 55 -3.35 1.20 2.06
CA VAL A 55 -2.50 0.01 2.21
C VAL A 55 -1.05 0.46 2.03
N VAL A 56 -0.29 0.49 3.13
CA VAL A 56 1.13 0.88 3.10
C VAL A 56 2.00 -0.35 2.93
N THR A 57 2.68 -0.46 1.80
CA THR A 57 3.59 -1.55 1.43
C THR A 57 5.01 -1.26 1.94
N GLN A 58 6.01 -2.06 1.56
CA GLN A 58 7.42 -1.70 1.77
C GLN A 58 7.87 -0.56 0.84
N PRO A 59 9.04 0.06 1.07
CA PRO A 59 9.69 0.87 0.05
C PRO A 59 10.00 0.01 -1.18
N ALA A 60 9.84 0.56 -2.38
CA ALA A 60 10.18 -0.14 -3.61
C ALA A 60 11.72 -0.31 -3.71
N THR A 61 12.20 -1.49 -4.10
CA THR A 61 13.63 -1.66 -4.40
C THR A 61 13.91 -1.22 -5.84
N GLU A 62 14.83 -0.26 -5.99
CA GLU A 62 15.22 0.47 -7.22
C GLU A 62 15.42 -0.41 -8.48
N ALA A 63 15.74 -1.69 -8.32
CA ALA A 63 16.06 -2.61 -9.41
C ALA A 63 14.85 -3.25 -10.12
N SER A 64 13.63 -3.16 -9.56
CA SER A 64 12.46 -3.89 -10.09
C SER A 64 11.16 -3.09 -10.21
N GLY A 65 10.96 -2.09 -9.35
CA GLY A 65 9.65 -1.44 -9.21
C GLY A 65 8.54 -2.37 -8.68
N GLU A 66 8.89 -3.57 -8.20
CA GLU A 66 7.95 -4.54 -7.64
C GLU A 66 8.13 -4.68 -6.14
N THR A 67 7.25 -4.03 -5.39
CA THR A 67 7.20 -4.13 -3.94
C THR A 67 6.69 -5.51 -3.51
N LYS A 68 7.50 -6.24 -2.74
CA LYS A 68 7.22 -7.59 -2.21
C LYS A 68 7.42 -7.63 -0.70
N GLY A 69 6.79 -8.62 -0.04
CA GLY A 69 6.83 -8.78 1.42
C GLY A 69 5.62 -8.14 2.11
N PRO A 70 5.76 -7.70 3.37
CA PRO A 70 4.62 -7.29 4.19
C PRO A 70 4.02 -5.95 3.79
N ALA A 71 2.75 -5.76 4.13
CA ALA A 71 2.04 -4.49 4.08
C ALA A 71 1.27 -4.24 5.38
N VAL A 72 0.81 -3.01 5.61
CA VAL A 72 -0.04 -2.65 6.75
C VAL A 72 -1.21 -1.80 6.29
N VAL A 73 -2.40 -2.07 6.83
CA VAL A 73 -3.58 -1.23 6.58
C VAL A 73 -3.61 -0.12 7.63
N SER A 74 -3.45 1.12 7.16
CA SER A 74 -3.60 2.32 7.97
C SER A 74 -4.99 2.91 7.75
N ALA A 75 -5.69 3.25 8.84
CA ALA A 75 -7.07 3.75 8.80
C ALA A 75 -7.46 4.42 10.13
N THR A 76 -8.38 5.38 10.08
CA THR A 76 -9.12 5.81 11.28
C THR A 76 -10.51 5.21 11.22
N VAL A 77 -10.90 4.47 12.26
CA VAL A 77 -12.22 3.85 12.41
C VAL A 77 -13.02 4.63 13.44
N PHE A 78 -14.18 5.15 13.05
CA PHE A 78 -15.13 5.83 13.92
C PHE A 78 -16.36 4.97 14.14
N ASN A 79 -16.90 5.00 15.36
CA ASN A 79 -18.14 4.35 15.73
C ASN A 79 -19.09 5.38 16.33
N THR A 80 -20.17 5.69 15.63
CA THR A 80 -21.17 6.69 16.03
C THR A 80 -22.30 6.09 16.87
N THR A 81 -22.36 4.76 17.06
CA THR A 81 -23.39 4.11 17.89
C THR A 81 -23.09 4.26 19.39
N GLY A 82 -24.12 4.06 20.21
CA GLY A 82 -24.02 3.94 21.67
C GLY A 82 -23.46 2.60 22.17
N THR A 83 -22.95 1.74 21.28
CA THR A 83 -22.43 0.40 21.62
C THR A 83 -21.02 0.21 21.05
N ALA A 84 -20.07 -0.25 21.87
CA ALA A 84 -18.74 -0.57 21.37
C ALA A 84 -18.77 -1.80 20.45
N GLN A 85 -17.95 -1.81 19.40
CA GLN A 85 -17.82 -2.94 18.47
C GLN A 85 -16.38 -3.44 18.44
N THR A 86 -16.16 -4.75 18.23
CA THR A 86 -14.82 -5.26 17.91
C THR A 86 -14.60 -5.30 16.41
N LEU A 87 -13.39 -4.93 16.00
CA LEU A 87 -12.84 -5.20 14.68
C LEU A 87 -12.30 -6.64 14.72
N ASP A 88 -12.96 -7.52 13.96
CA ASP A 88 -12.77 -8.97 14.02
C ASP A 88 -11.85 -9.48 12.91
N ALA A 89 -11.87 -8.83 11.75
CA ALA A 89 -10.95 -9.09 10.64
C ALA A 89 -10.69 -7.82 9.82
N VAL A 90 -9.52 -7.77 9.19
CA VAL A 90 -9.20 -6.87 8.08
C VAL A 90 -8.61 -7.74 6.98
N ARG A 91 -9.12 -7.60 5.76
CA ARG A 91 -8.70 -8.43 4.61
C ARG A 91 -8.48 -7.56 3.39
N VAL A 92 -7.31 -7.69 2.78
CA VAL A 92 -6.92 -7.03 1.53
C VAL A 92 -7.12 -8.03 0.40
N GLU A 93 -7.87 -7.66 -0.63
CA GLU A 93 -8.00 -8.50 -1.84
C GLU A 93 -6.62 -8.70 -2.47
N GLY A 94 -6.25 -9.92 -2.86
CA GLY A 94 -4.88 -10.25 -3.32
C GLY A 94 -3.79 -10.29 -2.25
N GLY A 95 -3.98 -9.65 -1.08
CA GLY A 95 -3.03 -9.71 0.07
C GLY A 95 -3.43 -10.68 1.18
N GLY A 96 -4.70 -11.10 1.25
CA GLY A 96 -5.19 -11.98 2.32
C GLY A 96 -5.56 -11.24 3.60
N SER A 97 -5.59 -11.96 4.73
CA SER A 97 -5.99 -11.37 6.03
C SER A 97 -4.80 -10.72 6.73
N ALA A 98 -5.07 -9.60 7.40
CA ALA A 98 -4.11 -8.94 8.26
C ALA A 98 -4.17 -9.50 9.71
N GLU A 99 -3.01 -9.64 10.35
CA GLU A 99 -2.90 -9.83 11.80
C GLU A 99 -3.27 -8.52 12.51
N ILE A 100 -4.27 -8.59 13.40
CA ILE A 100 -4.76 -7.45 14.17
C ILE A 100 -4.16 -7.47 15.57
N THR A 101 -3.39 -6.45 15.93
CA THR A 101 -2.81 -6.29 17.27
C THR A 101 -3.30 -5.00 17.95
N PRO A 102 -3.79 -5.06 19.20
CA PRO A 102 -4.18 -3.87 19.97
C PRO A 102 -3.04 -2.87 20.20
N ALA A 103 -3.40 -1.61 20.43
CA ALA A 103 -2.47 -0.56 20.82
C ALA A 103 -1.67 -0.92 22.10
N LYS A 104 -0.45 -0.41 22.21
CA LYS A 104 0.44 -0.75 23.34
C LYS A 104 -0.21 -0.37 24.67
N GLY A 105 -0.18 -1.31 25.63
CA GLY A 105 -0.85 -1.16 26.93
C GLY A 105 -2.33 -1.56 26.97
N LYS A 106 -2.95 -1.97 25.84
CA LYS A 106 -4.33 -2.51 25.82
C LYS A 106 -4.41 -4.04 26.05
N GLY A 107 -3.28 -4.70 26.32
CA GLY A 107 -3.22 -6.15 26.57
C GLY A 107 -3.23 -7.00 25.30
N LYS A 108 -3.44 -8.31 25.46
CA LYS A 108 -3.75 -9.24 24.37
C LYS A 108 -5.27 -9.33 24.21
N GLY A 109 -5.79 -9.18 23.00
CA GLY A 109 -7.23 -9.21 22.72
C GLY A 109 -7.57 -8.71 21.32
N LYS A 110 -8.86 -8.54 21.03
CA LYS A 110 -9.35 -7.87 19.82
C LYS A 110 -9.16 -6.35 19.91
N VAL A 111 -9.19 -5.67 18.76
CA VAL A 111 -9.30 -4.20 18.70
C VAL A 111 -10.77 -3.81 18.87
N THR A 112 -11.07 -2.99 19.89
CA THR A 112 -12.43 -2.51 20.18
C THR A 112 -12.56 -1.02 19.85
N VAL A 113 -13.53 -0.68 19.00
CA VAL A 113 -13.91 0.72 18.72
C VAL A 113 -14.96 1.15 19.75
N PRO A 114 -14.68 2.16 20.61
CA PRO A 114 -15.62 2.57 21.66
C PRO A 114 -16.96 3.09 21.10
N ALA A 115 -18.00 3.07 21.93
CA ALA A 115 -19.23 3.81 21.64
C ALA A 115 -18.94 5.31 21.52
N HIS A 116 -19.52 5.98 20.51
CA HIS A 116 -19.28 7.38 20.17
C HIS A 116 -17.79 7.78 20.11
N GLY A 117 -16.92 6.86 19.69
CA GLY A 117 -15.46 7.01 19.74
C GLY A 117 -14.75 6.49 18.49
N SER A 118 -13.42 6.42 18.56
CA SER A 118 -12.60 6.00 17.43
C SER A 118 -11.37 5.18 17.83
N VAL A 119 -10.78 4.51 16.83
CA VAL A 119 -9.50 3.81 16.90
C VAL A 119 -8.69 4.15 15.65
N ILE A 120 -7.39 4.38 15.81
CA ILE A 120 -6.45 4.49 14.70
C ILE A 120 -5.75 3.13 14.52
N LEU A 121 -5.68 2.66 13.29
CA LEU A 121 -4.87 1.55 12.82
C LEU A 121 -3.67 2.10 12.06
N GLY A 122 -2.49 1.51 12.29
CA GLY A 122 -1.24 1.94 11.66
C GLY A 122 -0.52 3.05 12.44
N GLY A 123 0.80 3.14 12.25
CA GLY A 123 1.66 4.10 12.92
C GLY A 123 2.09 3.73 14.36
N LYS A 124 3.14 4.39 14.84
CA LYS A 124 3.83 4.06 16.10
C LYS A 124 2.93 4.23 17.33
N GLY A 125 2.57 3.11 17.97
CA GLY A 125 1.90 3.05 19.28
C GLY A 125 0.39 2.78 19.22
N ASN A 126 -0.20 2.97 18.04
CA ASN A 126 -1.58 2.62 17.71
C ASN A 126 -1.77 1.10 17.63
N ALA A 127 -3.00 0.67 17.34
CA ALA A 127 -3.25 -0.70 16.91
C ALA A 127 -2.70 -0.93 15.49
N SER A 128 -2.42 -2.17 15.12
CA SER A 128 -1.93 -2.53 13.79
C SER A 128 -2.82 -3.56 13.11
N ALA A 129 -2.93 -3.47 11.78
CA ALA A 129 -3.44 -4.51 10.90
C ALA A 129 -2.35 -4.82 9.87
N ALA A 130 -1.56 -5.88 10.08
CA ALA A 130 -0.39 -6.22 9.28
C ALA A 130 -0.64 -7.46 8.39
N VAL A 131 -0.48 -7.30 7.08
CA VAL A 131 -0.51 -8.38 6.09
C VAL A 131 0.92 -8.92 5.91
N ALA A 132 1.12 -10.22 6.11
CA ALA A 132 2.45 -10.83 6.13
C ALA A 132 3.16 -10.80 4.77
N GLU A 133 2.42 -11.09 3.69
CA GLU A 133 2.91 -10.99 2.31
C GLU A 133 1.78 -10.46 1.40
N ILE A 134 2.12 -9.58 0.46
CA ILE A 134 1.20 -9.12 -0.57
C ILE A 134 1.39 -9.89 -1.88
N GLY A 135 0.29 -10.33 -2.50
CA GLY A 135 0.30 -10.94 -3.83
C GLY A 135 0.42 -9.90 -4.95
N GLU A 136 0.81 -10.37 -6.14
CA GLU A 136 1.20 -9.54 -7.31
C GLU A 136 0.15 -8.53 -7.81
N SER A 137 -1.12 -8.64 -7.40
CA SER A 137 -2.17 -7.67 -7.74
C SER A 137 -2.18 -6.43 -6.84
N VAL A 138 -1.48 -6.47 -5.70
CA VAL A 138 -1.33 -5.34 -4.76
C VAL A 138 -0.04 -4.58 -5.13
N LYS A 139 -0.15 -3.65 -6.08
CA LYS A 139 0.98 -2.81 -6.55
C LYS A 139 0.78 -1.35 -6.16
N ASP A 140 1.88 -0.65 -5.88
CA ASP A 140 1.83 0.78 -5.52
C ASP A 140 1.20 1.63 -6.65
N GLY A 141 0.38 2.60 -6.26
CA GLY A 141 -0.47 3.37 -7.18
C GLY A 141 -1.79 2.68 -7.59
N ASN A 142 -1.99 1.39 -7.27
CA ASN A 142 -3.28 0.72 -7.44
C ASN A 142 -4.28 1.11 -6.32
N ALA A 143 -5.57 0.83 -6.52
CA ALA A 143 -6.63 1.00 -5.53
C ALA A 143 -7.27 -0.35 -5.17
N GLN A 144 -6.75 -1.00 -4.12
CA GLN A 144 -7.10 -2.37 -3.74
C GLN A 144 -8.33 -2.42 -2.83
N LYS A 145 -9.20 -3.42 -3.01
CA LYS A 145 -10.33 -3.62 -2.09
C LYS A 145 -9.81 -4.05 -0.71
N VAL A 146 -10.25 -3.34 0.32
CA VAL A 146 -10.05 -3.70 1.73
C VAL A 146 -11.43 -3.90 2.37
N THR A 147 -11.56 -4.97 3.15
CA THR A 147 -12.78 -5.33 3.88
C THR A 147 -12.47 -5.38 5.37
N PHE A 148 -13.26 -4.67 6.18
CA PHE A 148 -13.17 -4.62 7.63
C PHE A 148 -14.42 -5.28 8.21
N THR A 149 -14.26 -6.37 8.96
CA THR A 149 -15.37 -7.11 9.56
C THR A 149 -15.56 -6.67 11.01
N PHE A 150 -16.74 -6.17 11.35
CA PHE A 150 -17.09 -5.71 12.70
C PHE A 150 -18.14 -6.61 13.36
N SER A 151 -18.06 -6.73 14.68
CA SER A 151 -18.91 -7.60 15.50
C SER A 151 -20.42 -7.36 15.42
N THR A 152 -20.88 -6.22 14.87
CA THR A 152 -22.31 -5.89 14.78
C THR A 152 -22.68 -5.25 13.44
N THR A 153 -21.83 -4.37 12.88
CA THR A 153 -22.01 -3.84 11.53
C THR A 153 -21.75 -4.87 10.42
N GLY A 154 -20.96 -5.92 10.69
CA GLY A 154 -20.53 -6.88 9.67
C GLY A 154 -19.44 -6.31 8.76
N ASP A 155 -19.45 -6.69 7.49
CA ASP A 155 -18.41 -6.32 6.51
C ASP A 155 -18.59 -4.90 5.95
N VAL A 156 -17.58 -4.07 6.16
CA VAL A 156 -17.46 -2.73 5.57
C VAL A 156 -16.33 -2.77 4.52
N SER A 157 -16.69 -2.61 3.25
CA SER A 157 -15.76 -2.67 2.11
C SER A 157 -15.54 -1.30 1.46
N LEU A 158 -14.30 -1.00 1.08
CA LEU A 158 -13.95 0.11 0.19
C LEU A 158 -12.70 -0.22 -0.65
N ARG A 159 -12.36 0.62 -1.62
CA ARG A 159 -11.05 0.55 -2.32
C ARG A 159 -10.11 1.60 -1.75
N ALA A 160 -8.98 1.16 -1.21
CA ALA A 160 -7.95 1.99 -0.61
C ALA A 160 -6.72 2.07 -1.54
N PHE A 161 -6.07 3.23 -1.60
CA PHE A 161 -4.83 3.36 -2.37
C PHE A 161 -3.70 2.54 -1.74
N VAL A 162 -2.92 1.90 -2.60
CA VAL A 162 -1.69 1.18 -2.26
C VAL A 162 -0.52 2.15 -2.42
N VAL A 163 0.26 2.35 -1.37
CA VAL A 163 1.35 3.34 -1.32
C VAL A 163 2.60 2.74 -0.67
N PRO A 164 3.81 3.07 -1.14
CA PRO A 164 5.04 2.61 -0.49
C PRO A 164 5.24 3.32 0.86
N ALA A 165 6.02 2.71 1.75
CA ALA A 165 6.40 3.29 3.05
C ALA A 165 7.41 4.46 2.94
N ASP A 166 7.30 5.29 1.90
CA ASP A 166 8.23 6.37 1.59
C ASP A 166 7.64 7.75 1.91
N SER A 167 8.53 8.76 1.99
CA SER A 167 8.18 10.15 2.29
C SER A 167 7.24 10.28 3.50
N TYR A 168 5.99 10.70 3.30
CA TYR A 168 4.95 10.85 4.32
C TYR A 168 4.61 9.53 5.05
N PHE A 169 4.66 8.39 4.37
CA PHE A 169 4.22 7.09 4.90
C PHE A 169 5.31 6.32 5.68
N THR A 170 6.54 6.84 5.72
CA THR A 170 7.70 6.28 6.47
C THR A 170 7.43 5.90 7.92
N LYS A 171 6.48 6.56 8.59
CA LYS A 171 6.14 6.31 10.00
C LYS A 171 4.96 5.35 10.20
N TRP A 172 4.28 5.00 9.10
CA TRP A 172 3.05 4.20 9.08
C TRP A 172 3.23 2.85 8.38
N GLY A 173 4.29 2.65 7.61
CA GLY A 173 4.60 1.39 6.93
C GLY A 173 5.00 0.21 7.83
N PRO A 174 5.19 -0.99 7.26
CA PRO A 174 5.44 -2.22 8.01
C PRO A 174 6.85 -2.22 8.60
N SER A 175 6.98 -2.51 9.90
CA SER A 175 8.26 -2.48 10.61
C SER A 175 9.18 -3.68 10.35
N ALA A 176 8.70 -4.69 9.63
CA ALA A 176 9.49 -5.82 9.15
C ALA A 176 10.02 -5.49 7.75
N VAL A 177 11.20 -4.88 7.68
CA VAL A 177 11.89 -4.61 6.41
C VAL A 177 12.41 -5.94 5.85
N PRO A 178 12.15 -6.30 4.59
CA PRO A 178 12.77 -7.45 3.94
C PRO A 178 14.29 -7.33 3.99
N SER A 179 14.98 -8.39 4.42
CA SER A 179 16.43 -8.45 4.25
C SER A 179 16.77 -8.37 2.76
N ALA A 180 17.68 -7.47 2.39
CA ALA A 180 18.20 -7.42 1.03
C ALA A 180 18.80 -8.80 0.66
N PRO A 181 18.62 -9.29 -0.57
CA PRO A 181 19.26 -10.54 -1.00
C PRO A 181 20.77 -10.47 -0.78
N GLU A 182 21.33 -11.45 -0.08
CA GLU A 182 22.78 -11.52 0.10
C GLU A 182 23.45 -11.59 -1.27
N LYS A 183 24.34 -10.63 -1.59
CA LYS A 183 25.16 -10.68 -2.81
C LYS A 183 25.88 -12.03 -2.79
N PRO A 184 25.74 -12.89 -3.83
CA PRO A 184 26.43 -14.16 -3.88
C PRO A 184 27.92 -13.98 -3.63
N ALA A 185 28.46 -14.78 -2.70
CA ALA A 185 29.86 -14.69 -2.31
C ALA A 185 30.76 -14.93 -3.53
N GLU A 186 31.58 -13.94 -3.86
CA GLU A 186 32.43 -13.94 -5.05
C GLU A 186 33.50 -15.04 -4.87
N PRO A 187 33.55 -16.07 -5.75
CA PRO A 187 34.33 -17.27 -5.48
C PRO A 187 35.83 -16.95 -5.53
N SER A 188 36.47 -16.93 -4.35
CA SER A 188 37.89 -16.65 -4.20
C SER A 188 38.75 -17.82 -4.71
N ALA A 189 38.94 -17.87 -6.02
CA ALA A 189 39.76 -18.85 -6.70
C ALA A 189 41.25 -18.63 -6.38
N THR A 190 41.74 -19.26 -5.31
CA THR A 190 43.17 -19.32 -4.99
C THR A 190 43.79 -20.54 -5.71
N PRO A 191 44.66 -20.36 -6.73
CA PRO A 191 45.18 -21.48 -7.50
C PRO A 191 46.35 -22.17 -6.79
N THR A 192 46.08 -23.27 -6.08
CA THR A 192 47.11 -24.20 -5.57
C THR A 192 47.20 -25.44 -6.45
N GLY A 193 48.15 -25.44 -7.39
CA GLY A 193 48.34 -26.52 -8.34
C GLY A 193 49.72 -26.52 -9.00
N SER A 194 50.76 -26.84 -8.24
CA SER A 194 52.10 -27.10 -8.80
C SER A 194 52.19 -28.56 -9.24
N ALA A 195 52.30 -28.80 -10.54
CA ALA A 195 52.44 -30.14 -11.12
C ALA A 195 53.78 -30.23 -11.87
N THR A 196 54.71 -31.04 -11.35
CA THR A 196 56.03 -31.29 -11.97
C THR A 196 55.99 -32.56 -12.81
N PRO A 197 56.28 -32.50 -14.13
CA PRO A 197 56.35 -33.69 -14.99
C PRO A 197 57.75 -34.33 -14.99
N THR A 198 57.83 -35.68 -14.98
CA THR A 198 59.08 -36.45 -15.06
C THR A 198 58.87 -37.83 -15.74
N GLY A 199 59.67 -38.16 -16.78
CA GLY A 199 59.65 -39.44 -17.53
C GLY A 199 58.52 -39.53 -18.58
N ALA A 200 58.66 -39.98 -19.84
CA ALA A 200 59.68 -40.77 -20.58
C ALA A 200 59.86 -42.22 -20.07
N ALA A 201 59.77 -43.29 -20.87
CA ALA A 201 59.37 -43.53 -22.29
C ALA A 201 58.79 -44.99 -22.40
N THR A 202 58.48 -45.69 -23.52
CA THR A 202 58.81 -45.68 -24.97
C THR A 202 57.68 -46.42 -25.75
N PRO A 203 57.38 -46.15 -27.05
CA PRO A 203 56.27 -46.79 -27.78
C PRO A 203 56.64 -48.08 -28.58
N THR A 204 55.61 -48.82 -29.03
CA THR A 204 55.70 -49.92 -30.02
C THR A 204 54.45 -49.91 -30.94
N ASP A 205 54.63 -50.23 -32.23
CA ASP A 205 53.62 -50.17 -33.31
C ASP A 205 52.50 -51.24 -33.27
N ALA A 206 51.35 -50.92 -33.91
CA ALA A 206 50.85 -51.67 -35.08
C ALA A 206 49.67 -50.96 -35.82
N ALA A 207 49.69 -51.06 -37.16
CA ALA A 207 48.65 -50.80 -38.19
C ALA A 207 47.29 -50.16 -37.78
N SER A 208 46.83 -49.03 -38.35
CA SER A 208 46.64 -48.67 -39.78
C SER A 208 45.38 -49.25 -40.46
N ALA A 209 44.38 -48.38 -40.66
CA ALA A 209 43.49 -48.36 -41.83
C ALA A 209 42.84 -46.95 -41.93
N SER A 210 42.64 -46.44 -43.16
CA SER A 210 42.00 -45.14 -43.42
C SER A 210 40.76 -45.32 -44.31
N ALA A 211 39.70 -44.57 -44.05
CA ALA A 211 38.53 -44.47 -44.92
C ALA A 211 37.79 -43.13 -44.72
N THR A 212 38.13 -42.12 -45.54
CA THR A 212 37.32 -40.90 -45.68
C THR A 212 36.19 -41.17 -46.68
N ALA A 213 34.95 -40.79 -46.33
CA ALA A 213 33.86 -40.68 -47.29
C ALA A 213 32.93 -39.52 -46.90
N THR A 214 32.67 -38.62 -47.86
CA THR A 214 31.87 -37.40 -47.65
C THR A 214 30.57 -37.46 -48.44
N GLY A 215 29.45 -37.12 -47.80
CA GLY A 215 28.21 -36.70 -48.46
C GLY A 215 26.96 -37.00 -47.64
N SER A 216 25.79 -36.38 -47.84
CA SER A 216 25.34 -35.12 -48.47
C SER A 216 23.83 -35.30 -48.76
N ALA A 217 23.01 -34.24 -48.72
CA ALA A 217 21.53 -34.24 -48.89
C ALA A 217 20.76 -34.98 -47.75
N ALA A 218 19.67 -34.47 -47.16
CA ALA A 218 18.39 -33.97 -47.70
C ALA A 218 17.51 -35.10 -48.28
N SER A 219 16.18 -35.15 -48.14
CA SER A 219 15.16 -34.22 -47.59
C SER A 219 14.13 -35.02 -46.73
N HIS A 220 13.00 -34.55 -46.17
CA HIS A 220 12.11 -33.41 -46.41
C HIS A 220 11.52 -32.86 -45.10
#